data_AF-A0A4Y7RQ40-F1
#
_entry.id   AF-A0A4Y7RQ40-F1
#
_cell.length_a   1.000
_cell.length_b   1.000
_cell.length_c   1.000
_cell.angle_alpha   90.00
_cell.angle_beta   90.00
_cell.angle_gamma   90.00
#
_symmetry.space_group_name_H-M   'P 1'
#
loop_
_entity.id
_entity.type
_entity.pdbx_description
1 polymer ?
#
loop_
_entity_poly.entity_id
_entity_poly.type
_entity_poly.pdbx_seq_one_letter_code
_entity_poly.pdbx_strand_id
1 'polypeptide(L)'
;MVLISKVTIDFMPFLLEAFGQEKKTYHDLDKIYKEMGAGLYKLAEASEYYHHPIVREGTTQQEEYAKKTLGILLYLEKTNDNEIWTRLFGIIKKVWPNILIYLENNECIHIEEYFAGRMDYLKSSGRVNTETIILLWMANVLGKEIKRDHLFNAVGYVLVERLMLRNKNNTKVFCRRNMERPLLKNIRELKSRIRDKYGDINNLNSVFKVGDKELTKHIYFFEKLNDTEEMSINRIFENLEISNRDVEEILGAYITEFDGKDTSEAAKYLVSGFMLKGLIKAYKDAKEYYFERNKDLVPVDTESYKKAIAAVAGERDYHKAQAKKLAGQVAELKDNLEELHTRKIADMEKRIKELERRLVLEKEKEKELVELRNLMFSLSNENIQPESGMSQGPDLSRVNVAVAGGFERWQKKIKERYPNFVFIASENFDVRLLDGIDHVFIFARHIGHKLYYRIISEVRKRGIPISYVSKVNEDLAVKEIKNALTG
;
A
#
# COMPACT_ATOMS: atom_id res chain seq x y z
N MET A 1 -2.98 -34.46 -16.44
CA MET A 1 -3.76 -35.66 -16.09
C MET A 1 -3.92 -36.52 -17.34
N VAL A 2 -3.75 -37.85 -17.26
CA VAL A 2 -4.02 -38.76 -18.40
C VAL A 2 -5.06 -39.80 -17.96
N LEU A 3 -6.00 -40.10 -18.84
CA LEU A 3 -7.10 -41.02 -18.57
C LEU A 3 -6.67 -42.46 -18.87
N ILE A 4 -6.38 -43.23 -17.83
CA ILE A 4 -6.04 -44.66 -17.94
C ILE A 4 -7.22 -45.44 -17.36
N SER A 5 -7.80 -46.33 -18.16
CA SER A 5 -8.84 -47.29 -17.71
C SER A 5 -10.00 -46.69 -16.86
N LYS A 6 -10.53 -45.53 -17.27
CA LYS A 6 -11.61 -44.75 -16.59
C LYS A 6 -11.20 -44.03 -15.29
N VAL A 7 -9.92 -44.02 -14.94
CA VAL A 7 -9.35 -43.27 -13.82
C VAL A 7 -8.48 -42.14 -14.37
N THR A 8 -8.72 -40.93 -13.88
CA THR A 8 -7.86 -39.78 -14.16
C THR A 8 -6.64 -39.89 -13.26
N ILE A 9 -5.48 -40.23 -13.83
CA ILE A 9 -4.23 -40.30 -13.08
C ILE A 9 -3.56 -38.94 -13.15
N ASP A 10 -3.16 -38.44 -11.99
CA ASP A 10 -2.25 -37.31 -11.91
C ASP A 10 -0.80 -37.79 -12.16
N PHE A 11 -0.20 -37.24 -13.21
CA PHE A 11 1.12 -37.61 -13.69
C PHE A 11 2.22 -36.76 -13.10
N MET A 12 1.88 -35.63 -12.45
CA MET A 12 2.87 -34.66 -12.00
C MET A 12 3.94 -35.32 -11.11
N PRO A 13 3.62 -36.08 -10.04
CA PRO A 13 4.63 -36.68 -9.17
C PRO A 13 5.61 -37.60 -9.91
N PHE A 14 5.13 -38.35 -10.90
CA PHE A 14 5.93 -39.27 -11.69
C PHE A 14 6.81 -38.56 -12.72
N LEU A 15 6.31 -37.46 -13.29
CA LEU A 15 7.09 -36.61 -14.18
C LEU A 15 8.27 -35.97 -13.43
N LEU A 16 8.00 -35.46 -12.22
CA LEU A 16 9.05 -34.90 -11.36
C LEU A 16 10.08 -35.96 -10.98
N GLU A 17 9.64 -37.17 -10.64
CA GLU A 17 10.52 -38.32 -10.41
C GLU A 17 11.37 -38.64 -11.63
N ALA A 18 10.80 -38.66 -12.84
CA ALA A 18 11.50 -38.94 -14.09
C ALA A 18 12.65 -37.95 -14.35
N PHE A 19 12.41 -36.65 -14.16
CA PHE A 19 13.47 -35.64 -14.25
C PHE A 19 14.48 -35.77 -13.10
N GLY A 20 14.00 -36.02 -11.88
CA GLY A 20 14.84 -36.22 -10.70
C GLY A 20 15.81 -37.39 -10.87
N GLN A 21 15.40 -38.50 -11.49
CA GLN A 21 16.25 -39.67 -11.70
C GLN A 21 17.34 -39.46 -12.77
N GLU A 22 17.15 -38.54 -13.71
CA GLU A 22 18.00 -38.39 -14.88
C GLU A 22 19.04 -37.28 -14.71
N LYS A 23 20.22 -37.67 -14.21
CA LYS A 23 21.35 -36.77 -13.91
C LYS A 23 21.79 -35.91 -15.11
N LYS A 24 21.57 -36.37 -16.34
CA LYS A 24 21.91 -35.58 -17.55
C LYS A 24 21.12 -34.27 -17.67
N THR A 25 19.98 -34.16 -16.97
CA THR A 25 19.16 -32.95 -16.94
C THR A 25 19.72 -31.86 -16.00
N TYR A 26 20.46 -32.26 -14.97
CA TYR A 26 20.76 -31.42 -13.80
C TYR A 26 21.46 -30.11 -14.16
N HIS A 27 22.53 -30.18 -14.95
CA HIS A 27 23.31 -29.01 -15.36
C HIS A 27 22.46 -27.96 -16.11
N ASP A 28 21.53 -28.41 -16.95
CA ASP A 28 20.71 -27.51 -17.75
C ASP A 28 19.53 -26.96 -16.92
N LEU A 29 19.00 -27.74 -15.98
CA LEU A 29 18.04 -27.26 -14.97
C LEU A 29 18.66 -26.20 -14.05
N ASP A 30 19.90 -26.40 -13.61
CA ASP A 30 20.64 -25.44 -12.79
C ASP A 30 20.87 -24.11 -13.49
N LYS A 31 21.10 -24.11 -14.81
CA LYS A 31 21.17 -22.87 -15.59
C LYS A 31 19.87 -22.07 -15.53
N ILE A 32 18.72 -22.75 -15.67
CA ILE A 32 17.40 -22.10 -15.55
C ILE A 32 17.22 -21.54 -14.13
N TYR A 33 17.59 -22.33 -13.11
CA TYR A 33 17.51 -21.89 -11.72
C TYR A 33 18.48 -20.75 -11.37
N LYS A 34 19.63 -20.66 -12.01
CA LYS A 34 20.59 -19.57 -11.76
C LYS A 34 20.02 -18.20 -12.13
N GLU A 35 19.15 -18.15 -13.13
CA GLU A 35 18.57 -16.90 -13.64
C GLU A 35 17.29 -16.49 -12.92
N MET A 36 16.51 -17.45 -12.41
CA MET A 36 15.15 -17.24 -11.89
C MET A 36 14.94 -17.73 -10.44
N GLY A 37 15.98 -18.28 -9.82
CA GLY A 37 15.90 -19.34 -8.79
C GLY A 37 14.95 -19.12 -7.63
N ALA A 38 14.90 -17.92 -7.03
CA ALA A 38 14.04 -17.68 -5.87
C ALA A 38 12.55 -17.69 -6.24
N GLY A 39 12.19 -17.24 -7.44
CA GLY A 39 10.81 -17.25 -7.92
C GLY A 39 10.32 -18.68 -8.16
N LEU A 40 11.13 -19.49 -8.86
CA LEU A 40 10.82 -20.89 -9.14
C LEU A 40 10.74 -21.73 -7.87
N TYR A 41 11.67 -21.50 -6.93
CA TYR A 41 11.66 -22.16 -5.63
C TYR A 41 10.36 -21.89 -4.85
N LYS A 42 9.96 -20.62 -4.72
CA LYS A 42 8.72 -20.25 -4.01
C LYS A 42 7.47 -20.84 -4.68
N LEU A 43 7.45 -20.89 -6.01
CA LEU A 43 6.38 -21.53 -6.76
C LEU A 43 6.31 -23.03 -6.45
N ALA A 44 7.45 -23.71 -6.44
CA ALA A 44 7.54 -25.11 -6.08
C ALA A 44 7.07 -25.34 -4.63
N GLU A 45 7.60 -24.59 -3.66
CA GLU A 45 7.30 -24.76 -2.23
C GLU A 45 5.82 -24.57 -1.90
N ALA A 46 5.13 -23.67 -2.61
CA ALA A 46 3.69 -23.44 -2.45
C ALA A 46 2.81 -24.58 -3.02
N SER A 47 3.38 -25.51 -3.78
CA SER A 47 2.64 -26.60 -4.43
C SER A 47 2.47 -27.81 -3.50
N GLU A 48 1.30 -28.46 -3.58
CA GLU A 48 1.07 -29.73 -2.89
C GLU A 48 2.05 -30.84 -3.32
N TYR A 49 2.58 -30.75 -4.55
CA TYR A 49 3.54 -31.71 -5.07
C TYR A 49 4.91 -31.63 -4.40
N TYR A 50 5.24 -30.51 -3.76
CA TYR A 50 6.55 -30.30 -3.12
C TYR A 50 6.84 -31.31 -2.02
N HIS A 51 5.80 -31.69 -1.27
CA HIS A 51 5.87 -32.66 -0.18
C HIS A 51 5.28 -34.03 -0.56
N HIS A 52 4.97 -34.24 -1.84
CA HIS A 52 4.35 -35.48 -2.29
C HIS A 52 5.29 -36.68 -2.04
N PRO A 53 4.80 -37.80 -1.47
CA PRO A 53 5.66 -38.94 -1.10
C PRO A 53 6.55 -39.44 -2.24
N ILE A 54 6.01 -39.58 -3.45
CA ILE A 54 6.77 -40.03 -4.64
C ILE A 54 7.96 -39.12 -4.95
N VAL A 55 7.79 -37.80 -4.79
CA VAL A 55 8.87 -36.82 -4.99
C VAL A 55 9.94 -36.96 -3.90
N ARG A 56 9.53 -37.35 -2.68
CA ARG A 56 10.39 -37.53 -1.51
C ARG A 56 10.96 -38.94 -1.35
N GLU A 57 10.75 -39.86 -2.29
CA GLU A 57 11.24 -41.26 -2.15
C GLU A 57 12.69 -41.43 -2.63
N GLY A 58 13.14 -40.57 -3.54
CA GLY A 58 14.47 -40.63 -4.11
C GLY A 58 15.58 -40.15 -3.18
N THR A 59 16.80 -40.16 -3.73
CA THR A 59 17.98 -39.57 -3.10
C THR A 59 17.78 -38.06 -2.89
N THR A 60 18.63 -37.46 -2.06
CA THR A 60 18.57 -36.01 -1.79
C THR A 60 18.69 -35.19 -3.08
N GLN A 61 19.61 -35.59 -3.99
CA GLN A 61 19.75 -34.97 -5.31
C GLN A 61 18.49 -35.16 -6.16
N GLN A 62 17.95 -36.39 -6.23
CA GLN A 62 16.76 -36.67 -7.02
C GLN A 62 15.56 -35.81 -6.57
N GLU A 63 15.35 -35.68 -5.26
CA GLU A 63 14.30 -34.83 -4.70
C GLU A 63 14.54 -33.34 -4.97
N GLU A 64 15.80 -32.88 -4.89
CA GLU A 64 16.17 -31.50 -5.23
C GLU A 64 15.82 -31.17 -6.69
N TYR A 65 16.24 -32.02 -7.64
CA TYR A 65 15.99 -31.77 -9.05
C TYR A 65 14.52 -32.00 -9.43
N ALA A 66 13.82 -32.91 -8.77
CA ALA A 66 12.37 -33.04 -8.89
C ALA A 66 11.66 -31.74 -8.46
N LYS A 67 12.04 -31.16 -7.31
CA LYS A 67 11.51 -29.86 -6.84
C LYS A 67 11.91 -28.71 -7.77
N LYS A 68 13.12 -28.75 -8.34
CA LYS A 68 13.55 -27.76 -9.34
C LYS A 68 12.64 -27.81 -10.56
N THR A 69 12.46 -28.99 -11.14
CA THR A 69 11.57 -29.21 -12.27
C THR A 69 10.14 -28.77 -11.97
N LEU A 70 9.63 -29.02 -10.75
CA LEU A 70 8.30 -28.57 -10.33
C LEU A 70 8.15 -27.04 -10.44
N GLY A 71 9.13 -26.28 -9.93
CA GLY A 71 9.11 -24.82 -10.04
C GLY A 71 9.09 -24.32 -11.48
N ILE A 72 9.84 -24.97 -12.38
CA ILE A 72 9.86 -24.63 -13.82
C ILE A 72 8.51 -24.93 -14.47
N LEU A 73 7.93 -26.12 -14.23
CA LEU A 73 6.66 -26.52 -14.82
C LEU A 73 5.51 -25.60 -14.35
N LEU A 74 5.46 -25.27 -13.06
CA LEU A 74 4.45 -24.35 -12.52
C LEU A 74 4.63 -22.91 -13.03
N TYR A 75 5.87 -22.48 -13.26
CA TYR A 75 6.13 -21.19 -13.88
C TYR A 75 5.59 -21.16 -15.32
N LEU A 76 5.91 -22.17 -16.11
CA LEU A 76 5.45 -22.30 -17.50
C LEU A 76 3.93 -22.35 -17.62
N GLU A 77 3.26 -23.08 -16.73
CA GLU A 77 1.80 -23.15 -16.67
C GLU A 77 1.16 -21.77 -16.42
N LYS A 78 1.82 -20.91 -15.62
CA LYS A 78 1.31 -19.57 -15.28
C LYS A 78 1.61 -18.52 -16.33
N THR A 79 2.78 -18.57 -16.96
CA THR A 79 3.29 -17.47 -17.81
C THR A 79 3.25 -17.75 -19.30
N ASN A 80 3.20 -19.02 -19.71
CA ASN A 80 3.40 -19.45 -21.10
C ASN A 80 4.70 -18.88 -21.71
N ASP A 81 5.76 -18.80 -20.91
CA ASP A 81 7.07 -18.28 -21.32
C ASP A 81 7.74 -19.19 -22.36
N ASN A 82 7.72 -18.76 -23.63
CA ASN A 82 8.26 -19.51 -24.76
C ASN A 82 9.77 -19.74 -24.69
N GLU A 83 10.54 -18.85 -24.05
CA GLU A 83 11.99 -18.98 -23.93
C GLU A 83 12.33 -20.12 -22.96
N ILE A 84 11.70 -20.10 -21.78
CA ILE A 84 11.87 -21.18 -20.79
C ILE A 84 11.34 -22.50 -21.32
N TRP A 85 10.22 -22.50 -22.07
CA TRP A 85 9.70 -23.70 -22.72
C TRP A 85 10.72 -24.29 -23.69
N THR A 86 11.31 -23.46 -24.54
CA THR A 86 12.30 -23.89 -25.53
C THR A 86 13.54 -24.49 -24.85
N ARG A 87 13.98 -23.92 -23.73
CA ARG A 87 15.09 -24.46 -22.92
C ARG A 87 14.72 -25.82 -22.31
N LEU A 88 13.55 -25.94 -21.69
CA LEU A 88 13.07 -27.21 -21.13
C LEU A 88 12.93 -28.28 -22.23
N PHE A 89 12.35 -27.92 -23.37
CA PHE A 89 12.24 -28.82 -24.53
C PHE A 89 13.61 -29.22 -25.07
N GLY A 90 14.59 -28.32 -25.06
CA GLY A 90 15.98 -28.61 -25.39
C GLY A 90 16.60 -29.66 -24.46
N ILE A 91 16.30 -29.62 -23.17
CA ILE A 91 16.71 -30.67 -22.21
C ILE A 91 16.10 -32.01 -22.61
N ILE A 92 14.79 -32.04 -22.89
CA ILE A 92 14.09 -33.27 -23.28
C ILE A 92 14.69 -33.86 -24.56
N LYS A 93 14.94 -33.02 -25.57
CA LYS A 93 15.56 -33.43 -26.84
C LYS A 93 16.94 -34.02 -26.66
N LYS A 94 17.74 -33.44 -25.77
CA LYS A 94 19.10 -33.91 -25.45
C LYS A 94 19.08 -35.25 -24.71
N VAL A 95 18.17 -35.41 -23.76
CA VAL A 95 18.17 -36.53 -22.81
C VAL A 95 17.37 -37.72 -23.31
N TRP A 96 16.23 -37.47 -23.96
CA TRP A 96 15.33 -38.50 -24.51
C TRP A 96 15.09 -38.31 -26.02
N PRO A 97 16.13 -38.31 -26.87
CA PRO A 97 15.99 -38.08 -28.31
C PRO A 97 15.10 -39.14 -28.98
N ASN A 98 15.19 -40.40 -28.55
CA ASN A 98 14.42 -41.50 -29.15
C ASN A 98 12.91 -41.35 -28.93
N ILE A 99 12.49 -40.72 -27.83
CA ILE A 99 11.08 -40.42 -27.57
C ILE A 99 10.58 -39.41 -28.61
N LEU A 100 11.34 -38.33 -28.85
CA LEU A 100 10.96 -37.33 -29.84
C LEU A 100 10.95 -37.89 -31.25
N ILE A 101 11.96 -38.66 -31.64
CA ILE A 101 12.00 -39.34 -32.95
C ILE A 101 10.77 -40.24 -33.13
N TYR A 102 10.37 -40.97 -32.09
CA TYR A 102 9.19 -41.82 -32.16
C TYR A 102 7.89 -41.00 -32.29
N LEU A 103 7.74 -39.91 -31.52
CA LEU A 103 6.57 -39.03 -31.57
C LEU A 103 6.44 -38.28 -32.91
N GLU A 104 7.56 -37.91 -33.54
CA GLU A 104 7.57 -37.25 -34.85
C GLU A 104 7.07 -38.18 -35.96
N ASN A 105 7.45 -39.46 -35.90
CA ASN A 105 7.15 -40.44 -36.95
C ASN A 105 5.79 -41.15 -36.78
N ASN A 106 5.11 -40.97 -35.65
CA ASN A 106 3.86 -41.67 -35.34
C ASN A 106 2.75 -40.68 -34.95
N GLU A 107 1.58 -40.80 -35.57
CA GLU A 107 0.38 -40.03 -35.19
C GLU A 107 -0.33 -40.63 -33.98
N CYS A 108 -0.37 -41.96 -33.91
CA CYS A 108 -0.87 -42.73 -32.77
C CYS A 108 0.30 -43.45 -32.06
N ILE A 109 0.40 -43.26 -30.75
CA ILE A 109 1.54 -43.69 -29.93
C ILE A 109 1.23 -45.05 -29.31
N HIS A 110 2.05 -46.05 -29.64
CA HIS A 110 1.95 -47.42 -29.13
C HIS A 110 3.14 -47.67 -28.20
N ILE A 111 2.89 -47.90 -26.91
CA ILE A 111 3.98 -48.03 -25.92
C ILE A 111 4.72 -49.34 -26.15
N GLU A 112 4.01 -50.42 -26.48
CA GLU A 112 4.63 -51.71 -26.79
C GLU A 112 5.59 -51.63 -27.98
N GLU A 113 5.20 -50.92 -29.03
CA GLU A 113 6.02 -50.75 -30.23
C GLU A 113 7.24 -49.88 -29.95
N TYR A 114 7.11 -48.83 -29.12
CA TYR A 114 8.26 -48.01 -28.72
C TYR A 114 9.35 -48.85 -28.04
N PHE A 115 8.97 -49.82 -27.21
CA PHE A 115 9.90 -50.72 -26.53
C PHE A 115 10.20 -52.02 -27.30
N ALA A 116 9.55 -52.27 -28.43
CA ALA A 116 9.77 -53.45 -29.23
C ALA A 116 11.24 -53.54 -29.68
N GLY A 117 11.85 -54.73 -29.53
CA GLY A 117 13.27 -54.94 -29.83
C GLY A 117 14.25 -54.38 -28.79
N ARG A 118 13.78 -53.74 -27.70
CA ARG A 118 14.61 -53.27 -26.58
C ARG A 118 14.43 -54.12 -25.31
N MET A 119 14.33 -55.45 -25.47
CA MET A 119 14.06 -56.35 -24.33
C MET A 119 15.13 -56.30 -23.22
N ASP A 120 16.40 -56.08 -23.56
CA ASP A 120 17.45 -55.87 -22.54
C ASP A 120 17.24 -54.58 -21.72
N TYR A 121 16.56 -53.60 -22.31
CA TYR A 121 16.20 -52.33 -21.66
C TYR A 121 15.12 -52.53 -20.59
N LEU A 122 14.26 -53.54 -20.76
CA LEU A 122 13.20 -53.89 -19.80
C LEU A 122 13.73 -54.49 -18.50
N LYS A 123 15.02 -54.87 -18.45
CA LYS A 123 15.68 -55.35 -17.21
C LYS A 123 15.86 -54.25 -16.16
N SER A 124 15.80 -52.98 -16.56
CA SER A 124 15.85 -51.82 -15.64
C SER A 124 14.46 -51.19 -15.50
N SER A 125 13.68 -51.66 -14.52
CA SER A 125 12.31 -51.17 -14.27
C SER A 125 12.22 -49.64 -14.08
N GLY A 126 13.24 -49.03 -13.48
CA GLY A 126 13.30 -47.57 -13.28
C GLY A 126 13.39 -46.76 -14.58
N ARG A 127 14.20 -47.21 -15.56
CA ARG A 127 14.34 -46.52 -16.85
C ARG A 127 13.10 -46.64 -17.72
N VAL A 128 12.47 -47.82 -17.74
CA VAL A 128 11.23 -48.05 -18.48
C VAL A 128 10.12 -47.13 -17.95
N ASN A 129 9.99 -47.03 -16.63
CA ASN A 129 9.03 -46.12 -16.02
C ASN A 129 9.30 -44.67 -16.41
N THR A 130 10.54 -44.20 -16.28
CA THR A 130 10.95 -42.83 -16.66
C THR A 130 10.61 -42.52 -18.11
N GLU A 131 11.05 -43.36 -19.06
CA GLU A 131 10.78 -43.12 -20.48
C GLU A 131 9.30 -43.19 -20.82
N THR A 132 8.55 -44.10 -20.19
CA THR A 132 7.11 -44.18 -20.44
C THR A 132 6.39 -42.92 -19.97
N ILE A 133 6.76 -42.39 -18.79
CA ILE A 133 6.20 -41.14 -18.28
C ILE A 133 6.51 -39.97 -19.21
N ILE A 134 7.76 -39.84 -19.67
CA ILE A 134 8.16 -38.77 -20.59
C ILE A 134 7.45 -38.93 -21.94
N LEU A 135 7.34 -40.14 -22.48
CA LEU A 135 6.62 -40.43 -23.73
C LEU A 135 5.15 -40.03 -23.62
N LEU A 136 4.46 -40.45 -22.55
CA LEU A 136 3.05 -40.14 -22.32
C LEU A 136 2.82 -38.64 -22.14
N TRP A 137 3.69 -37.96 -21.38
CA TRP A 137 3.59 -36.53 -21.18
C TRP A 137 3.83 -35.75 -22.47
N MET A 138 4.87 -36.09 -23.24
CA MET A 138 5.18 -35.43 -24.51
C MET A 138 4.12 -35.72 -25.59
N ALA A 139 3.58 -36.93 -25.65
CA ALA A 139 2.46 -37.25 -26.52
C ALA A 139 1.25 -36.34 -26.21
N ASN A 140 0.94 -36.14 -24.94
CA ASN A 140 -0.14 -35.26 -24.50
C ASN A 140 0.13 -33.78 -24.85
N VAL A 141 1.35 -33.29 -24.63
CA VAL A 141 1.77 -31.92 -25.00
C VAL A 141 1.63 -31.69 -26.51
N LEU A 142 1.98 -32.67 -27.32
CA LEU A 142 1.91 -32.59 -28.79
C LEU A 142 0.52 -32.95 -29.36
N GLY A 143 -0.46 -33.26 -28.51
CA GLY A 143 -1.81 -33.64 -28.95
C GLY A 143 -1.88 -34.95 -29.72
N LYS A 144 -0.95 -35.88 -29.48
CA LYS A 144 -0.90 -37.20 -30.14
C LYS A 144 -1.90 -38.16 -29.50
N GLU A 145 -2.49 -39.02 -30.32
CA GLU A 145 -3.36 -40.09 -29.81
C GLU A 145 -2.50 -41.18 -29.14
N ILE A 146 -2.97 -41.75 -28.02
CA ILE A 146 -2.26 -42.82 -27.31
C ILE A 146 -3.13 -44.08 -27.35
N LYS A 147 -2.58 -45.15 -27.92
CA LYS A 147 -3.26 -46.44 -27.97
C LYS A 147 -3.24 -47.12 -26.61
N ARG A 148 -4.39 -47.68 -26.21
CA ARG A 148 -4.56 -48.46 -24.98
C ARG A 148 -4.16 -49.91 -25.20
N ASP A 149 -2.86 -50.15 -25.38
CA ASP A 149 -2.27 -51.48 -25.47
C ASP A 149 -2.11 -52.15 -24.08
N HIS A 150 -1.56 -53.37 -24.03
CA HIS A 150 -1.41 -54.09 -22.77
C HIS A 150 -0.36 -53.42 -21.87
N LEU A 151 0.74 -52.92 -22.43
CA LEU A 151 1.77 -52.19 -21.68
C LEU A 151 1.25 -50.87 -21.09
N PHE A 152 0.41 -50.12 -21.81
CA PHE A 152 -0.28 -48.93 -21.29
C PHE A 152 -1.11 -49.27 -20.05
N ASN A 153 -1.88 -50.35 -20.10
CA ASN A 153 -2.70 -50.78 -18.95
C ASN A 153 -1.81 -51.25 -17.79
N ALA A 154 -0.73 -51.98 -18.06
CA ALA A 154 0.21 -52.44 -17.05
C ALA A 154 0.90 -51.26 -16.34
N VAL A 155 1.37 -50.27 -17.10
CA VAL A 155 1.97 -49.05 -16.54
C VAL A 155 0.94 -48.29 -15.72
N GLY A 156 -0.27 -48.11 -16.25
CA GLY A 156 -1.35 -47.46 -15.51
C GLY A 156 -1.67 -48.13 -14.18
N TYR A 157 -1.73 -49.47 -14.14
CA TYR A 157 -1.89 -50.22 -12.90
C TYR A 157 -0.77 -49.95 -11.91
N VAL A 158 0.49 -49.98 -12.36
CA VAL A 158 1.66 -49.68 -11.51
C VAL A 158 1.60 -48.27 -10.93
N LEU A 159 1.24 -47.26 -11.73
CA LEU A 159 1.12 -45.87 -11.26
C LEU A 159 0.00 -45.72 -10.22
N VAL A 160 -1.16 -46.34 -10.46
CA VAL A 160 -2.28 -46.33 -9.50
C VAL A 160 -1.87 -47.01 -8.20
N GLU A 161 -1.27 -48.19 -8.25
CA GLU A 161 -0.78 -48.91 -7.07
C GLU A 161 0.23 -48.07 -6.29
N ARG A 162 1.18 -47.40 -6.97
CA ARG A 162 2.15 -46.51 -6.33
C ARG A 162 1.48 -45.32 -5.62
N LEU A 163 0.50 -44.68 -6.24
CA LEU A 163 -0.27 -43.60 -5.59
C LEU A 163 -1.05 -44.13 -4.38
N MET A 164 -1.69 -45.30 -4.52
CA MET A 164 -2.46 -45.93 -3.45
C MET A 164 -1.57 -46.33 -2.27
N LEU A 165 -0.38 -46.87 -2.50
CA LEU A 165 0.58 -47.23 -1.44
C LEU A 165 1.01 -46.02 -0.60
N ARG A 166 0.83 -44.80 -1.10
CA ARG A 166 1.18 -43.54 -0.41
C ARG A 166 -0.03 -42.80 0.13
N ASN A 167 -1.23 -43.31 -0.14
CA ASN A 167 -2.44 -42.81 0.48
C ASN A 167 -2.47 -43.23 1.96
N LYS A 168 -2.52 -42.26 2.87
CA LYS A 168 -2.54 -42.48 4.33
C LYS A 168 -3.72 -43.34 4.79
N ASN A 169 -4.80 -43.43 4.01
CA ASN A 169 -5.98 -44.23 4.30
C ASN A 169 -5.94 -45.63 3.68
N ASN A 170 -4.88 -45.99 2.94
CA ASN A 170 -4.77 -47.31 2.35
C ASN A 170 -4.51 -48.37 3.43
N THR A 171 -5.50 -49.24 3.63
CA THR A 171 -5.46 -50.35 4.59
C THR A 171 -4.57 -51.51 4.13
N LYS A 172 -4.21 -51.58 2.84
CA LYS A 172 -3.33 -52.62 2.28
C LYS A 172 -1.85 -52.35 2.54
N VAL A 173 -1.46 -51.14 2.93
CA VAL A 173 -0.06 -50.82 3.23
C VAL A 173 0.37 -51.58 4.48
N PHE A 174 1.44 -52.35 4.36
CA PHE A 174 2.01 -53.05 5.50
C PHE A 174 2.55 -52.04 6.53
N CYS A 175 1.87 -51.95 7.67
CA CYS A 175 2.28 -51.16 8.81
C CYS A 175 1.55 -51.63 10.06
N ARG A 176 2.06 -51.29 11.24
CA ARG A 176 1.50 -51.76 12.50
C ARG A 176 0.00 -51.47 12.67
N ARG A 177 -0.45 -50.31 12.19
CA ARG A 177 -1.85 -49.87 12.28
C ARG A 177 -2.80 -50.76 11.48
N ASN A 178 -2.33 -51.30 10.37
CA ASN A 178 -3.15 -52.08 9.44
C ASN A 178 -3.08 -53.60 9.72
N MET A 179 -2.27 -54.04 10.69
CA MET A 179 -2.15 -55.46 11.05
C MET A 179 -3.42 -55.98 11.74
N GLU A 180 -3.89 -57.14 11.29
CA GLU A 180 -5.03 -57.81 11.89
C GLU A 180 -4.75 -58.38 13.29
N ARG A 181 -5.80 -58.53 14.10
CA ARG A 181 -5.69 -59.04 15.48
C ARG A 181 -4.97 -60.41 15.60
N PRO A 182 -5.19 -61.40 14.71
CA PRO A 182 -4.49 -62.67 14.77
C PRO A 182 -2.96 -62.51 14.60
N LEU A 183 -2.54 -61.71 13.62
CA LEU A 183 -1.11 -61.42 13.40
C LEU A 183 -0.49 -60.75 14.63
N LEU A 184 -1.19 -59.79 15.24
CA LEU A 184 -0.72 -59.11 16.44
C LEU A 184 -0.60 -60.03 17.67
N LYS A 185 -1.39 -61.09 17.73
CA LYS A 185 -1.27 -62.12 18.77
C LYS A 185 0.00 -62.95 18.52
N ASN A 186 0.20 -63.42 17.30
CA ASN A 186 1.38 -64.19 16.90
C ASN A 186 2.67 -63.40 17.13
N ILE A 187 2.69 -62.10 16.79
CA ILE A 187 3.83 -61.20 17.05
C ILE A 187 4.15 -61.15 18.54
N ARG A 188 3.13 -61.00 19.40
CA ARG A 188 3.32 -60.93 20.86
C ARG A 188 3.89 -62.23 21.43
N GLU A 189 3.38 -63.37 20.98
CA GLU A 189 3.87 -64.69 21.39
C GLU A 189 5.31 -64.91 20.92
N LEU A 190 5.61 -64.62 19.66
CA LEU A 190 6.96 -64.73 19.11
C LEU A 190 7.95 -63.80 19.82
N LYS A 191 7.55 -62.55 20.07
CA LYS A 191 8.36 -61.59 20.82
C LYS A 191 8.67 -62.09 22.24
N SER A 192 7.69 -62.70 22.94
CA SER A 192 7.94 -63.30 24.25
C SER A 192 8.99 -64.40 24.17
N ARG A 193 8.85 -65.33 23.21
CA ARG A 193 9.83 -66.42 23.03
C ARG A 193 11.23 -65.93 22.70
N ILE A 194 11.36 -64.86 21.89
CA ILE A 194 12.65 -64.22 21.60
C ILE A 194 13.24 -63.65 22.89
N ARG A 195 12.44 -62.93 23.68
CA ARG A 195 12.90 -62.36 24.95
C ARG A 195 13.36 -63.44 25.93
N ASP A 196 12.59 -64.52 26.05
CA ASP A 196 12.89 -65.61 26.98
C ASP A 196 14.19 -66.34 26.59
N LYS A 197 14.53 -66.40 25.29
CA LYS A 197 15.74 -67.07 24.78
C LYS A 197 16.97 -66.16 24.69
N TYR A 198 16.80 -64.91 24.25
CA TYR A 198 17.90 -64.01 23.88
C TYR A 198 17.97 -62.73 24.73
N GLY A 199 17.01 -62.51 25.63
CA GLY A 199 16.84 -61.26 26.36
C GLY A 199 16.05 -60.21 25.57
N ASP A 200 15.82 -59.05 26.19
CA ASP A 200 15.09 -57.97 25.54
C ASP A 200 15.89 -57.35 24.39
N ILE A 201 15.46 -57.60 23.15
CA ILE A 201 15.99 -56.97 21.94
C ILE A 201 15.00 -55.90 21.46
N ASN A 202 15.14 -54.67 21.95
CA ASN A 202 14.21 -53.58 21.72
C ASN A 202 14.83 -52.30 21.13
N ASN A 203 16.15 -52.22 21.07
CA ASN A 203 16.92 -51.15 20.44
C ASN A 203 18.32 -51.64 20.02
N LEU A 204 19.08 -50.82 19.30
CA LEU A 204 20.41 -51.22 18.82
C LEU A 204 21.37 -51.57 19.98
N ASN A 205 21.37 -50.80 21.06
CA ASN A 205 22.21 -51.07 22.23
C ASN A 205 21.91 -52.43 22.88
N SER A 206 20.66 -52.90 22.80
CA SER A 206 20.25 -54.20 23.32
C SER A 206 20.68 -55.35 22.41
N VAL A 207 20.77 -55.12 21.10
CA VAL A 207 21.28 -56.12 20.12
C VAL A 207 22.72 -56.50 20.47
N PHE A 208 23.58 -55.53 20.78
CA PHE A 208 24.99 -55.78 21.13
C PHE A 208 25.20 -56.40 22.52
N LYS A 209 24.15 -56.52 23.34
CA LYS A 209 24.20 -57.17 24.65
C LYS A 209 23.80 -58.64 24.60
N VAL A 210 23.41 -59.16 23.43
CA VAL A 210 23.04 -60.56 23.28
C VAL A 210 24.26 -61.46 23.44
N GLY A 211 24.18 -62.40 24.37
CA GLY A 211 25.24 -63.38 24.65
C GLY A 211 25.18 -64.67 23.83
N ASP A 212 24.16 -64.85 22.99
CA ASP A 212 24.04 -66.03 22.13
C ASP A 212 25.05 -66.02 20.97
N LYS A 213 25.89 -67.05 20.90
CA LYS A 213 27.00 -67.13 19.94
C LYS A 213 26.59 -67.02 18.48
N GLU A 214 25.43 -67.57 18.10
CA GLU A 214 24.98 -67.55 16.71
C GLU A 214 24.43 -66.18 16.33
N LEU A 215 23.61 -65.58 17.20
CA LEU A 215 23.09 -64.24 16.98
C LEU A 215 24.21 -63.19 17.02
N THR A 216 25.19 -63.35 17.91
CA THR A 216 26.40 -62.51 17.94
C THR A 216 27.18 -62.56 16.62
N LYS A 217 27.32 -63.74 15.98
CA LYS A 217 27.94 -63.83 14.64
C LYS A 217 27.15 -63.07 13.59
N HIS A 218 25.82 -63.14 13.65
CA HIS A 218 24.92 -62.42 12.76
C HIS A 218 25.05 -60.89 12.92
N ILE A 219 25.22 -60.41 14.16
CA ILE A 219 25.50 -59.01 14.44
C ILE A 219 26.85 -58.58 13.87
N TYR A 220 27.91 -59.35 14.15
CA TYR A 220 29.26 -59.07 13.63
C TYR A 220 29.34 -59.09 12.10
N PHE A 221 28.48 -59.85 11.43
CA PHE A 221 28.38 -59.81 9.98
C PHE A 221 27.99 -58.40 9.49
N PHE A 222 26.98 -57.78 10.10
CA PHE A 222 26.58 -56.42 9.73
C PHE A 222 27.65 -55.39 10.13
N GLU A 223 28.30 -55.52 11.28
CA GLU A 223 29.40 -54.63 11.65
C GLU A 223 30.51 -54.65 10.60
N LYS A 224 30.94 -55.85 10.17
CA LYS A 224 31.95 -55.98 9.11
C LYS A 224 31.53 -55.40 7.78
N LEU A 225 30.24 -55.49 7.41
CA LEU A 225 29.73 -54.84 6.21
C LEU A 225 29.75 -53.31 6.34
N ASN A 226 29.51 -52.77 7.53
CA ASN A 226 29.61 -51.32 7.73
C ASN A 226 31.08 -50.85 7.68
N ASP A 227 32.02 -51.66 8.16
CA ASP A 227 33.45 -51.38 8.07
C ASP A 227 33.93 -51.26 6.61
N THR A 228 33.34 -51.99 5.65
CA THR A 228 33.71 -51.86 4.22
C THR A 228 33.32 -50.51 3.62
N GLU A 229 32.37 -49.80 4.23
CA GLU A 229 31.96 -48.44 3.85
C GLU A 229 32.52 -47.38 4.80
N GLU A 230 33.47 -47.76 5.68
CA GLU A 230 34.09 -46.88 6.68
C GLU A 230 33.07 -46.19 7.62
N MET A 231 31.94 -46.87 7.88
CA MET A 231 30.85 -46.35 8.69
C MET A 231 30.65 -47.14 9.98
N SER A 232 30.28 -46.43 11.06
CA SER A 232 29.93 -47.04 12.34
C SER A 232 28.43 -46.91 12.60
N ILE A 233 27.71 -48.04 12.56
CA ILE A 233 26.27 -48.06 12.80
C ILE A 233 25.89 -47.58 14.20
N ASN A 234 26.76 -47.82 15.18
CA ASN A 234 26.62 -47.32 16.55
C ASN A 234 26.55 -45.79 16.59
N ARG A 235 27.33 -45.10 15.75
CA ARG A 235 27.32 -43.64 15.65
C ARG A 235 26.13 -43.12 14.85
N ILE A 236 25.77 -43.79 13.77
CA ILE A 236 24.63 -43.39 12.93
C ILE A 236 23.33 -43.47 13.75
N PHE A 237 23.20 -44.45 14.66
CA PHE A 237 21.96 -44.73 15.38
C PHE A 237 21.91 -44.13 16.79
N GLU A 238 22.94 -43.41 17.23
CA GLU A 238 23.09 -42.91 18.61
C GLU A 238 21.85 -42.14 19.10
N ASN A 239 21.23 -41.35 18.21
CA ASN A 239 20.04 -40.54 18.52
C ASN A 239 18.75 -41.07 17.85
N LEU A 240 18.76 -42.26 17.26
CA LEU A 240 17.59 -42.81 16.58
C LEU A 240 16.63 -43.47 17.56
N GLU A 241 15.38 -42.99 17.56
CA GLU A 241 14.31 -43.65 18.31
C GLU A 241 13.83 -44.91 17.57
N ILE A 242 14.19 -46.06 18.15
CA ILE A 242 13.59 -47.35 17.81
C ILE A 242 12.51 -47.65 18.84
N SER A 243 11.27 -47.76 18.36
CA SER A 243 10.08 -47.95 19.17
C SER A 243 9.63 -49.41 19.17
N ASN A 244 8.77 -49.78 20.12
CA ASN A 244 8.13 -51.11 20.10
C ASN A 244 7.36 -51.38 18.79
N ARG A 245 6.83 -50.33 18.17
CA ARG A 245 6.18 -50.41 16.87
C ARG A 245 7.14 -50.95 15.80
N ASP A 246 8.43 -50.59 15.86
CA ASP A 246 9.42 -51.06 14.89
C ASP A 246 9.67 -52.56 15.01
N VAL A 247 9.77 -53.08 16.24
CA VAL A 247 9.86 -54.51 16.53
C VAL A 247 8.66 -55.26 15.94
N GLU A 248 7.45 -54.75 16.20
CA GLU A 248 6.21 -55.38 15.74
C GLU A 248 6.10 -55.37 14.22
N GLU A 249 6.55 -54.29 13.55
CA GLU A 249 6.58 -54.22 12.09
C GLU A 249 7.58 -55.21 11.48
N ILE A 250 8.78 -55.35 12.07
CA ILE A 250 9.79 -56.31 11.58
C ILE A 250 9.31 -57.76 11.77
N LEU A 251 8.85 -58.11 12.97
CA LEU A 251 8.36 -59.47 13.24
C LEU A 251 7.08 -59.78 12.47
N GLY A 252 6.20 -58.80 12.29
CA GLY A 252 5.02 -58.95 11.45
C GLY A 252 5.37 -59.25 10.01
N ALA A 253 6.41 -58.59 9.45
CA ALA A 253 6.85 -58.85 8.09
C ALA A 253 7.41 -60.26 7.96
N TYR A 254 8.22 -60.70 8.93
CA TYR A 254 8.72 -62.07 8.97
C TYR A 254 7.59 -63.11 9.01
N ILE A 255 6.60 -62.93 9.89
CA ILE A 255 5.48 -63.87 9.99
C ILE A 255 4.66 -63.88 8.69
N THR A 256 4.37 -62.72 8.10
CA THR A 256 3.55 -62.63 6.89
C THR A 256 4.22 -63.26 5.68
N GLU A 257 5.53 -63.04 5.48
CA GLU A 257 6.23 -63.49 4.26
C GLU A 257 6.69 -64.95 4.34
N PHE A 258 7.00 -65.45 5.55
CA PHE A 258 7.59 -66.78 5.73
C PHE A 258 6.69 -67.79 6.45
N ASP A 259 5.47 -67.39 6.84
CA ASP A 259 4.62 -68.12 7.83
C ASP A 259 5.44 -68.54 9.07
N GLY A 260 6.43 -67.70 9.39
CA GLY A 260 7.54 -68.05 10.27
C GLY A 260 7.13 -68.05 11.73
N LYS A 261 7.37 -69.17 12.42
CA LYS A 261 7.21 -69.28 13.88
C LYS A 261 8.50 -69.66 14.58
N ASP A 262 9.60 -69.82 13.85
CA ASP A 262 10.89 -70.17 14.44
C ASP A 262 11.47 -68.97 15.21
N THR A 263 11.88 -69.23 16.44
CA THR A 263 12.33 -68.16 17.34
C THR A 263 13.75 -67.67 16.99
N SER A 264 14.61 -68.57 16.50
CA SER A 264 16.01 -68.25 16.22
C SER A 264 16.15 -67.47 14.91
N GLU A 265 15.41 -67.90 13.89
CA GLU A 265 15.32 -67.22 12.60
C GLU A 265 14.65 -65.85 12.75
N ALA A 266 13.53 -65.77 13.48
CA ALA A 266 12.88 -64.50 13.78
C ALA A 266 13.82 -63.51 14.49
N ALA A 267 14.68 -63.98 15.41
CA ALA A 267 15.67 -63.12 16.06
C ALA A 267 16.71 -62.58 15.06
N LYS A 268 17.16 -63.40 14.08
CA LYS A 268 18.04 -62.93 13.00
C LYS A 268 17.36 -61.88 12.13
N TYR A 269 16.10 -62.10 11.74
CA TYR A 269 15.32 -61.09 11.00
C TYR A 269 15.06 -59.83 11.82
N LEU A 270 14.88 -59.94 13.13
CA LEU A 270 14.74 -58.79 14.02
C LEU A 270 16.02 -57.93 14.01
N VAL A 271 17.19 -58.56 14.13
CA VAL A 271 18.49 -57.87 14.03
C VAL A 271 18.67 -57.24 12.64
N SER A 272 18.49 -58.01 11.57
CA SER A 272 18.61 -57.51 10.19
C SER A 272 17.65 -56.34 9.92
N GLY A 273 16.41 -56.46 10.41
CA GLY A 273 15.39 -55.44 10.28
C GLY A 273 15.73 -54.17 11.06
N PHE A 274 16.33 -54.27 12.24
CA PHE A 274 16.83 -53.10 12.95
C PHE A 274 17.93 -52.38 12.19
N MET A 275 18.90 -53.13 11.63
CA MET A 275 19.97 -52.53 10.83
C MET A 275 19.40 -51.80 9.61
N LEU A 276 18.56 -52.46 8.82
CA LEU A 276 17.98 -51.86 7.61
C LEU A 276 17.06 -50.68 7.94
N LYS A 277 16.14 -50.85 8.90
CA LYS A 277 15.16 -49.82 9.24
C LYS A 277 15.81 -48.62 9.93
N GLY A 278 16.83 -48.85 10.76
CA GLY A 278 17.64 -47.80 11.35
C GLY A 278 18.36 -46.98 10.28
N LEU A 279 19.00 -47.61 9.30
CA LEU A 279 19.63 -46.90 8.18
C LEU A 279 18.60 -46.07 7.37
N ILE A 280 17.40 -46.62 7.11
CA ILE A 280 16.33 -45.89 6.43
C ILE A 280 15.86 -44.68 7.24
N LYS A 281 15.72 -44.80 8.56
CA LYS A 281 15.36 -43.67 9.44
C LYS A 281 16.47 -42.62 9.49
N ALA A 282 17.72 -43.02 9.69
CA ALA A 282 18.88 -42.13 9.66
C ALA A 282 18.97 -41.36 8.34
N TYR A 283 18.73 -42.05 7.22
CA TYR A 283 18.70 -41.44 5.90
C TYR A 283 17.59 -40.40 5.76
N LYS A 284 16.39 -40.68 6.30
CA LYS A 284 15.29 -39.71 6.33
C LYS A 284 15.64 -38.49 7.16
N ASP A 285 16.18 -38.67 8.36
CA ASP A 285 16.55 -37.57 9.25
C ASP A 285 17.65 -36.69 8.62
N ALA A 286 18.68 -37.31 8.03
CA ALA A 286 19.73 -36.60 7.31
C ALA A 286 19.19 -35.81 6.11
N LYS A 287 18.20 -36.37 5.40
CA LYS A 287 17.58 -35.70 4.27
C LYS A 287 16.67 -34.55 4.70
N GLU A 288 15.91 -34.71 5.78
CA GLU A 288 15.10 -33.64 6.36
C GLU A 288 15.99 -32.49 6.83
N TYR A 289 17.06 -32.80 7.55
CA TYR A 289 18.08 -31.82 7.94
C TYR A 289 18.68 -31.07 6.73
N TYR A 290 19.01 -31.79 5.65
CA TYR A 290 19.49 -31.17 4.42
C TYR A 290 18.48 -30.16 3.87
N PHE A 291 17.22 -30.56 3.67
CA PHE A 291 16.21 -29.67 3.08
C PHE A 291 15.79 -28.53 4.00
N GLU A 292 15.79 -28.72 5.31
CA GLU A 292 15.51 -27.65 6.28
C GLU A 292 16.58 -26.56 6.23
N ARG A 293 17.87 -26.93 6.22
CA ARG A 293 18.96 -25.95 6.12
C ARG A 293 19.16 -25.38 4.73
N ASN A 294 18.86 -26.13 3.68
CA ASN A 294 19.00 -25.61 2.32
C ASN A 294 17.94 -24.54 2.00
N LYS A 295 16.86 -24.40 2.79
CA LYS A 295 15.95 -23.25 2.72
C LYS A 295 16.68 -21.93 2.94
N ASP A 296 17.66 -21.93 3.85
CA ASP A 296 18.46 -20.75 4.19
C ASP A 296 19.56 -20.47 3.16
N LEU A 297 19.89 -21.44 2.30
CA LEU A 297 20.89 -21.34 1.25
C LEU A 297 20.31 -21.03 -0.14
N VAL A 298 18.98 -20.99 -0.30
CA VAL A 298 18.36 -20.45 -1.52
C VAL A 298 18.87 -19.02 -1.64
N PRO A 299 19.66 -18.69 -2.68
CA PRO A 299 20.18 -17.34 -2.81
C PRO A 299 18.97 -16.41 -2.85
N VAL A 300 18.86 -15.55 -1.84
CA VAL A 300 18.03 -14.35 -1.92
C VAL A 300 18.40 -13.76 -3.27
N ASP A 301 17.44 -13.67 -4.18
CA ASP A 301 17.65 -13.28 -5.58
C ASP A 301 18.11 -11.83 -5.64
N THR A 302 19.38 -11.66 -5.30
CA THR A 302 20.01 -10.38 -5.04
C THR A 302 20.07 -9.63 -6.36
N GLU A 303 20.09 -10.34 -7.48
CA GLU A 303 20.07 -9.79 -8.84
C GLU A 303 18.69 -9.25 -9.22
N SER A 304 17.60 -9.98 -8.92
CA SER A 304 16.23 -9.49 -9.10
C SER A 304 15.91 -8.34 -8.15
N TYR A 305 16.33 -8.42 -6.89
CA TYR A 305 16.22 -7.30 -5.95
C TYR A 305 17.07 -6.11 -6.39
N LYS A 306 18.29 -6.31 -6.91
CA LYS A 306 19.11 -5.23 -7.48
C LYS A 306 18.44 -4.60 -8.70
N LYS A 307 17.85 -5.40 -9.60
CA LYS A 307 17.10 -4.89 -10.76
C LYS A 307 15.87 -4.10 -10.33
N ALA A 308 15.11 -4.59 -9.34
CA ALA A 308 13.96 -3.87 -8.78
C ALA A 308 14.39 -2.56 -8.11
N ILE A 309 15.48 -2.56 -7.33
CA ILE A 309 16.04 -1.35 -6.71
C ILE A 309 16.54 -0.38 -7.77
N ALA A 310 17.20 -0.84 -8.83
CA ALA A 310 17.67 0.00 -9.92
C ALA A 310 16.52 0.62 -10.72
N ALA A 311 15.44 -0.13 -10.98
CA ALA A 311 14.24 0.38 -11.63
C ALA A 311 13.56 1.48 -10.79
N VAL A 312 13.36 1.22 -9.49
CA VAL A 312 12.78 2.20 -8.55
C VAL A 312 13.68 3.43 -8.39
N ALA A 313 15.01 3.25 -8.39
CA ALA A 313 15.94 4.36 -8.37
C ALA A 313 15.85 5.22 -9.64
N GLY A 314 15.71 4.59 -10.81
CA GLY A 314 15.49 5.27 -12.08
C GLY A 314 14.18 6.09 -12.12
N GLU A 315 13.07 5.51 -11.67
CA GLU A 315 11.78 6.21 -11.55
C GLU A 315 11.87 7.40 -10.56
N ARG A 316 12.50 7.20 -9.40
CA ARG A 316 12.71 8.27 -8.42
C ARG A 316 13.52 9.42 -9.01
N ASP A 317 14.58 9.12 -9.76
CA ASP A 317 15.44 10.13 -10.36
C ASP A 317 14.70 10.88 -11.49
N TYR A 318 13.87 10.18 -12.28
CA TYR A 318 12.97 10.78 -13.27
C TYR A 318 11.97 11.75 -12.61
N HIS A 319 11.25 11.30 -11.58
CA HIS A 319 10.28 12.14 -10.86
C HIS A 319 10.95 13.33 -10.16
N LYS A 320 12.17 13.15 -9.63
CA LYS A 320 12.95 14.24 -9.03
C LYS A 320 13.37 15.29 -10.06
N ALA A 321 13.77 14.87 -11.25
CA ALA A 321 14.08 15.78 -12.35
C ALA A 321 12.83 16.56 -12.81
N GLN A 322 11.68 15.88 -12.91
CA GLN A 322 10.40 16.50 -13.25
C GLN A 322 9.94 17.51 -12.19
N ALA A 323 10.05 17.17 -10.90
CA ALA A 323 9.74 18.07 -9.80
C ALA A 323 10.63 19.31 -9.80
N LYS A 324 11.93 19.17 -10.09
CA LYS A 324 12.86 20.30 -10.22
C LYS A 324 12.48 21.23 -11.38
N LYS A 325 12.07 20.66 -12.52
CA LYS A 325 11.60 21.44 -13.68
C LYS A 325 10.32 22.21 -13.35
N LEU A 326 9.33 21.57 -12.73
CA LEU A 326 8.10 22.24 -12.28
C LEU A 326 8.39 23.33 -11.27
N ALA A 327 9.28 23.09 -10.30
CA ALA A 327 9.67 24.10 -9.31
C ALA A 327 10.30 25.33 -9.96
N GLY A 328 11.13 25.14 -11.00
CA GLY A 328 11.67 26.24 -11.80
C GLY A 328 10.59 27.04 -12.54
N GLN A 329 9.63 26.35 -13.18
CA GLN A 329 8.50 26.99 -13.84
C GLN A 329 7.61 27.77 -12.86
N VAL A 330 7.38 27.24 -11.65
CA VAL A 330 6.61 27.92 -10.61
C VAL A 330 7.34 29.17 -10.12
N ALA A 331 8.66 29.13 -9.96
CA ALA A 331 9.44 30.30 -9.58
C ALA A 331 9.37 31.39 -10.67
N GLU A 332 9.58 31.02 -11.92
CA GLU A 332 9.52 31.96 -13.06
C GLU A 332 8.10 32.57 -13.23
N LEU A 333 7.05 31.78 -13.05
CA LEU A 333 5.67 32.29 -13.05
C LEU A 333 5.39 33.24 -11.88
N LYS A 334 5.95 32.97 -10.69
CA LYS A 334 5.81 33.86 -9.53
C LYS A 334 6.50 35.19 -9.78
N ASP A 335 7.74 35.19 -10.27
CA ASP A 335 8.49 36.41 -10.56
C ASP A 335 7.76 37.27 -11.61
N ASN A 336 7.26 36.63 -12.68
CA ASN A 336 6.46 37.31 -13.70
C ASN A 336 5.16 37.90 -13.14
N LEU A 337 4.49 37.18 -12.22
CA LEU A 337 3.27 37.65 -11.57
C LEU A 337 3.55 38.84 -10.66
N GLU A 338 4.63 38.81 -9.88
CA GLU A 338 5.05 39.92 -9.02
C GLU A 338 5.39 41.16 -9.84
N GLU A 339 6.11 41.01 -10.96
CA GLU A 339 6.43 42.13 -11.83
C GLU A 339 5.16 42.75 -12.44
N LEU A 340 4.23 41.90 -12.89
CA LEU A 340 2.95 42.35 -13.46
C LEU A 340 2.07 43.05 -12.41
N HIS A 341 2.01 42.52 -11.19
CA HIS A 341 1.31 43.15 -10.07
C HIS A 341 1.92 44.51 -9.73
N THR A 342 3.25 44.60 -9.67
CA THR A 342 3.95 45.86 -9.36
C THR A 342 3.66 46.94 -10.40
N ARG A 343 3.70 46.58 -11.69
CA ARG A 343 3.34 47.49 -12.79
C ARG A 343 1.88 47.95 -12.68
N LYS A 344 0.96 47.04 -12.34
CA LYS A 344 -0.47 47.34 -12.23
C LYS A 344 -0.78 48.24 -11.04
N ILE A 345 -0.11 48.02 -9.90
CA ILE A 345 -0.19 48.91 -8.73
C ILE A 345 0.27 50.32 -9.11
N ALA A 346 1.43 50.46 -9.77
CA ALA A 346 1.95 51.75 -10.19
C ALA A 346 1.01 52.49 -11.16
N ASP A 347 0.36 51.78 -12.09
CA ASP A 347 -0.61 52.38 -13.01
C ASP A 347 -1.90 52.81 -12.28
N MET A 348 -2.39 51.99 -11.34
CA MET A 348 -3.53 52.34 -10.49
C MET A 348 -3.23 53.57 -9.63
N GLU A 349 -2.04 53.67 -9.03
CA GLU A 349 -1.62 54.84 -8.25
C GLU A 349 -1.58 56.13 -9.11
N LYS A 350 -1.09 56.04 -10.35
CA LYS A 350 -1.15 57.16 -11.30
C LYS A 350 -2.59 57.57 -11.59
N ARG A 351 -3.48 56.60 -11.78
CA ARG A 351 -4.92 56.84 -12.04
C ARG A 351 -5.59 57.51 -10.86
N ILE A 352 -5.29 57.08 -9.64
CA ILE A 352 -5.79 57.70 -8.40
C ILE A 352 -5.35 59.16 -8.33
N LYS A 353 -4.06 59.47 -8.53
CA LYS A 353 -3.57 60.86 -8.51
C LYS A 353 -4.24 61.75 -9.57
N GLU A 354 -4.49 61.22 -10.76
CA GLU A 354 -5.18 61.94 -11.83
C GLU A 354 -6.65 62.23 -11.45
N LEU A 355 -7.35 61.23 -10.91
CA LEU A 355 -8.74 61.39 -10.44
C LEU A 355 -8.85 62.38 -9.28
N GLU A 356 -7.90 62.35 -8.34
CA GLU A 356 -7.82 63.32 -7.23
C GLU A 356 -7.66 64.75 -7.74
N ARG A 357 -6.79 64.99 -8.74
CA ARG A 357 -6.67 66.31 -9.36
C ARG A 357 -7.96 66.77 -10.00
N ARG A 358 -8.64 65.89 -10.74
CA ARG A 358 -9.93 66.20 -11.37
C ARG A 358 -10.98 66.54 -10.32
N LEU A 359 -11.02 65.80 -9.22
CA LEU A 359 -11.94 66.06 -8.11
C LEU A 359 -11.72 67.45 -7.50
N VAL A 360 -10.46 67.86 -7.29
CA VAL A 360 -10.14 69.20 -6.79
C VAL A 360 -10.63 70.27 -7.76
N LEU A 361 -10.34 70.10 -9.05
CA LEU A 361 -10.74 71.04 -10.09
C LEU A 361 -12.27 71.17 -10.20
N GLU A 362 -12.98 70.05 -10.07
CA GLU A 362 -14.45 70.04 -10.11
C GLU A 362 -15.05 70.70 -8.86
N LYS A 363 -14.44 70.52 -7.68
CA LYS A 363 -14.83 71.23 -6.45
C LYS A 363 -14.62 72.75 -6.54
N GLU A 364 -13.59 73.19 -7.26
CA GLU A 364 -13.36 74.62 -7.52
C GLU A 364 -14.43 75.19 -8.45
N LYS A 365 -14.78 74.48 -9.53
CA LYS A 365 -15.93 74.85 -10.38
C LYS A 365 -17.24 74.88 -9.60
N GLU A 366 -17.46 73.93 -8.69
CA GLU A 366 -18.66 73.90 -7.86
C GLU A 366 -18.73 75.13 -6.95
N LYS A 367 -17.61 75.59 -6.38
CA LYS A 367 -17.54 76.86 -5.65
C LYS A 367 -17.90 78.06 -6.54
N GLU A 368 -17.35 78.14 -7.75
CA GLU A 368 -17.67 79.21 -8.69
C GLU A 368 -19.16 79.19 -9.10
N LEU A 369 -19.74 78.00 -9.32
CA LEU A 369 -21.16 77.83 -9.61
C LEU A 369 -22.04 78.25 -8.42
N VAL A 370 -21.61 78.01 -7.19
CA VAL A 370 -22.29 78.48 -5.98
C VAL A 370 -22.22 80.00 -5.87
N GLU A 371 -21.10 80.63 -6.23
CA GLU A 371 -20.97 82.09 -6.29
C GLU A 371 -21.86 82.70 -7.38
N LEU A 372 -21.90 82.09 -8.56
CA LEU A 372 -22.84 82.44 -9.64
C LEU A 372 -24.30 82.24 -9.24
N ARG A 373 -24.61 81.16 -8.50
CA ARG A 373 -25.94 80.90 -7.95
C ARG A 373 -26.34 81.98 -6.95
N ASN A 374 -25.44 82.39 -6.07
CA ASN A 374 -25.69 83.48 -5.11
C ASN A 374 -25.89 84.82 -5.81
N LEU A 375 -25.15 85.08 -6.91
CA LEU A 375 -25.36 86.23 -7.78
C LEU A 375 -26.74 86.19 -8.45
N MET A 376 -27.15 85.04 -9.00
CA MET A 376 -28.49 84.85 -9.58
C MET A 376 -29.61 84.98 -8.54
N PHE A 377 -29.41 84.44 -7.33
CA PHE A 377 -30.35 84.60 -6.20
C PHE A 377 -30.48 86.07 -5.77
N SER A 378 -29.39 86.84 -5.82
CA SER A 378 -29.43 88.29 -5.55
C SER A 378 -30.21 89.09 -6.60
N LEU A 379 -30.37 88.53 -7.81
CA LEU A 379 -31.13 89.14 -8.90
C LEU A 379 -32.62 88.72 -8.94
N SER A 380 -33.04 87.70 -8.17
CA SER A 380 -34.31 87.00 -8.45
C SER A 380 -35.35 86.95 -7.33
N ASN A 381 -35.23 87.67 -6.21
CA ASN A 381 -36.29 87.63 -5.18
C ASN A 381 -36.68 89.00 -4.62
N GLU A 382 -37.65 89.63 -5.30
CA GLU A 382 -38.70 90.46 -4.69
C GLU A 382 -39.85 89.57 -4.17
N ASN A 383 -40.36 89.90 -2.96
CA ASN A 383 -41.58 89.39 -2.32
C ASN A 383 -41.57 87.91 -1.86
N ILE A 384 -42.01 87.52 -0.66
CA ILE A 384 -43.33 87.69 -0.04
C ILE A 384 -43.22 87.52 1.50
N GLN A 385 -44.18 88.10 2.22
CA GLN A 385 -44.35 88.18 3.68
C GLN A 385 -45.16 87.00 4.31
N PRO A 386 -45.28 86.92 5.66
CA PRO A 386 -45.36 85.67 6.45
C PRO A 386 -46.72 85.40 7.12
N GLU A 387 -46.84 84.23 7.76
CA GLU A 387 -47.81 83.93 8.83
C GLU A 387 -47.03 83.45 10.07
N SER A 388 -47.12 84.03 11.27
CA SER A 388 -48.21 84.30 12.22
C SER A 388 -48.20 83.26 13.35
N GLY A 389 -48.38 83.73 14.59
CA GLY A 389 -48.26 82.91 15.81
C GLY A 389 -47.68 83.72 16.97
N MET A 390 -48.53 84.07 17.94
CA MET A 390 -48.19 84.82 19.17
C MET A 390 -47.98 83.83 20.31
N SER A 391 -46.88 83.98 21.04
CA SER A 391 -46.78 83.57 22.45
C SER A 391 -45.94 84.61 23.17
N GLN A 392 -46.32 84.95 24.40
CA GLN A 392 -45.68 85.99 25.20
C GLN A 392 -44.25 85.57 25.54
N GLY A 393 -43.31 85.98 24.71
CA GLY A 393 -41.90 85.73 24.95
C GLY A 393 -41.33 86.58 26.10
N PRO A 394 -40.07 86.31 26.44
CA PRO A 394 -39.48 86.64 27.73
C PRO A 394 -39.43 88.15 27.98
N ASP A 395 -39.41 88.53 29.26
CA ASP A 395 -39.21 89.91 29.69
C ASP A 395 -37.78 90.35 29.34
N LEU A 396 -37.66 91.10 28.25
CA LEU A 396 -36.40 91.53 27.65
C LEU A 396 -35.62 92.53 28.54
N SER A 397 -36.21 93.01 29.63
CA SER A 397 -35.53 93.88 30.60
C SER A 397 -34.49 93.14 31.46
N ARG A 398 -34.52 91.80 31.49
CA ARG A 398 -33.65 90.96 32.34
C ARG A 398 -32.55 90.20 31.59
N VAL A 399 -32.41 90.41 30.28
CA VAL A 399 -31.43 89.72 29.42
C VAL A 399 -30.45 90.74 28.85
N ASN A 400 -29.16 90.42 28.86
CA ASN A 400 -28.13 91.26 28.26
C ASN A 400 -27.95 90.88 26.80
N VAL A 401 -28.44 91.72 25.89
CA VAL A 401 -28.48 91.43 24.46
C VAL A 401 -27.61 92.41 23.68
N ALA A 402 -26.85 91.91 22.70
CA ALA A 402 -26.19 92.73 21.70
C ALA A 402 -26.91 92.63 20.34
N VAL A 403 -27.12 93.78 19.69
CA VAL A 403 -27.75 93.87 18.37
C VAL A 403 -26.77 94.45 17.36
N ALA A 404 -26.56 93.72 16.28
CA ALA A 404 -25.60 94.03 15.25
C ALA A 404 -26.28 94.37 13.91
N GLY A 405 -25.95 95.53 13.35
CA GLY A 405 -26.56 96.03 12.13
C GLY A 405 -27.95 96.65 12.34
N GLY A 406 -28.62 96.96 11.24
CA GLY A 406 -29.87 97.73 11.20
C GLY A 406 -29.65 99.20 10.83
N PHE A 407 -30.73 99.90 10.47
CA PHE A 407 -30.69 101.33 10.18
C PHE A 407 -30.61 102.13 11.48
N GLU A 408 -29.88 103.24 11.50
CA GLU A 408 -29.65 104.08 12.68
C GLU A 408 -30.96 104.53 13.36
N ARG A 409 -31.97 104.91 12.55
CA ARG A 409 -33.32 105.26 13.05
C ARG A 409 -34.01 104.11 13.77
N TRP A 410 -33.81 102.87 13.33
CA TRP A 410 -34.41 101.67 13.95
C TRP A 410 -33.70 101.32 15.26
N GLN A 411 -32.36 101.35 15.27
CA GLN A 411 -31.59 101.15 16.49
C GLN A 411 -31.96 102.17 17.58
N LYS A 412 -32.13 103.44 17.20
CA LYS A 412 -32.54 104.50 18.15
C LYS A 412 -33.89 104.20 18.82
N LYS A 413 -34.89 103.74 18.06
CA LYS A 413 -36.21 103.38 18.60
C LYS A 413 -36.16 102.16 19.53
N ILE A 414 -35.44 101.10 19.15
CA ILE A 414 -35.30 99.92 20.01
C ILE A 414 -34.52 100.27 21.28
N LYS A 415 -33.50 101.14 21.19
CA LYS A 415 -32.73 101.62 22.34
C LYS A 415 -33.56 102.47 23.30
N GLU A 416 -34.50 103.27 22.79
CA GLU A 416 -35.47 104.01 23.62
C GLU A 416 -36.39 103.05 24.39
N ARG A 417 -36.81 101.94 23.77
CA ARG A 417 -37.68 100.93 24.39
C ARG A 417 -36.94 99.97 25.35
N TYR A 418 -35.70 99.63 25.04
CA TYR A 418 -34.84 98.73 25.83
C TYR A 418 -33.44 99.34 26.01
N PRO A 419 -33.26 100.21 27.01
CA PRO A 419 -31.98 100.91 27.25
C PRO A 419 -30.82 99.99 27.61
N ASN A 420 -31.12 98.76 28.05
CA ASN A 420 -30.15 97.73 28.44
C ASN A 420 -29.47 97.03 27.25
N PHE A 421 -29.92 97.24 26.01
CA PHE A 421 -29.35 96.58 24.83
C PHE A 421 -28.09 97.29 24.33
N VAL A 422 -27.10 96.50 23.90
CA VAL A 422 -25.85 96.99 23.32
C VAL A 422 -25.96 96.98 21.80
N PHE A 423 -25.76 98.11 21.14
CA PHE A 423 -25.88 98.23 19.68
C PHE A 423 -24.51 98.36 19.02
N ILE A 424 -24.26 97.51 18.02
CA ILE A 424 -23.00 97.43 17.29
C ILE A 424 -23.25 97.80 15.82
N ALA A 425 -22.80 99.00 15.43
CA ALA A 425 -23.01 99.55 14.09
C ALA A 425 -21.74 99.61 13.23
N SER A 426 -20.55 99.47 13.84
CA SER A 426 -19.26 99.64 13.15
C SER A 426 -18.43 98.37 13.14
N GLU A 427 -17.77 98.10 12.01
CA GLU A 427 -16.80 97.00 11.86
C GLU A 427 -15.60 97.08 12.79
N ASN A 428 -15.33 98.25 13.40
CA ASN A 428 -14.25 98.47 14.36
C ASN A 428 -14.71 98.52 15.82
N PHE A 429 -15.81 97.86 16.16
CA PHE A 429 -16.31 97.82 17.53
C PHE A 429 -15.33 97.19 18.52
N ASP A 430 -15.35 97.67 19.75
CA ASP A 430 -14.58 97.09 20.86
C ASP A 430 -15.18 95.74 21.25
N VAL A 431 -14.40 94.67 21.18
CA VAL A 431 -14.86 93.30 21.45
C VAL A 431 -15.35 93.13 22.89
N ARG A 432 -14.89 94.00 23.81
CA ARG A 432 -15.37 94.06 25.22
C ARG A 432 -16.87 94.37 25.33
N LEU A 433 -17.49 94.94 24.31
CA LEU A 433 -18.94 95.13 24.23
C LEU A 433 -19.73 93.81 24.22
N LEU A 434 -19.06 92.69 23.96
CA LEU A 434 -19.63 91.34 24.01
C LEU A 434 -19.35 90.61 25.33
N ASP A 435 -18.69 91.26 26.31
CA ASP A 435 -18.46 90.69 27.63
C ASP A 435 -19.78 90.72 28.43
N GLY A 436 -20.23 89.57 28.96
CA GLY A 436 -21.46 89.47 29.75
C GLY A 436 -22.77 89.56 28.94
N ILE A 437 -22.69 89.45 27.61
CA ILE A 437 -23.85 89.34 26.71
C ILE A 437 -24.31 87.89 26.62
N ASP A 438 -25.61 87.67 26.84
CA ASP A 438 -26.24 86.35 26.82
C ASP A 438 -26.60 85.91 25.39
N HIS A 439 -26.94 86.86 24.49
CA HIS A 439 -27.38 86.55 23.13
C HIS A 439 -27.05 87.67 22.14
N VAL A 440 -26.71 87.31 20.90
CA VAL A 440 -26.44 88.28 19.83
C VAL A 440 -27.47 88.17 18.70
N PHE A 441 -28.10 89.29 18.36
CA PHE A 441 -29.01 89.40 17.21
C PHE A 441 -28.36 90.11 16.04
N ILE A 442 -28.49 89.53 14.84
CA ILE A 442 -27.97 90.10 13.60
C ILE A 442 -29.13 90.57 12.73
N PHE A 443 -29.13 91.86 12.39
CA PHE A 443 -30.11 92.42 11.46
C PHE A 443 -29.68 92.17 10.01
N ALA A 444 -30.08 91.02 9.46
CA ALA A 444 -29.56 90.50 8.20
C ALA A 444 -29.80 91.41 6.98
N ARG A 445 -30.84 92.25 7.00
CA ARG A 445 -31.18 93.13 5.87
C ARG A 445 -30.28 94.35 5.74
N HIS A 446 -29.55 94.71 6.79
CA HIS A 446 -28.72 95.93 6.78
C HIS A 446 -27.53 95.78 7.73
N ILE A 447 -26.60 94.92 7.37
CA ILE A 447 -25.32 94.76 8.06
C ILE A 447 -24.18 94.77 7.03
N GLY A 448 -23.12 95.51 7.30
CA GLY A 448 -21.93 95.47 6.45
C GLY A 448 -21.28 94.09 6.48
N HIS A 449 -20.89 93.56 5.33
CA HIS A 449 -20.29 92.23 5.18
C HIS A 449 -19.10 92.01 6.14
N LYS A 450 -18.22 93.00 6.27
CA LYS A 450 -17.08 92.96 7.21
C LYS A 450 -17.50 92.91 8.68
N LEU A 451 -18.52 93.68 9.08
CA LEU A 451 -19.08 93.65 10.43
C LEU A 451 -19.70 92.27 10.73
N TYR A 452 -20.43 91.70 9.76
CA TYR A 452 -21.04 90.37 9.88
C TYR A 452 -20.00 89.29 10.18
N TYR A 453 -18.96 89.15 9.34
CA TYR A 453 -17.94 88.12 9.54
C TYR A 453 -17.16 88.31 10.84
N ARG A 454 -16.87 89.57 11.22
CA ARG A 454 -16.18 89.86 12.48
C ARG A 454 -17.03 89.45 13.68
N ILE A 455 -18.32 89.77 13.69
CA ILE A 455 -19.22 89.38 14.79
C ILE A 455 -19.38 87.86 14.86
N ILE A 456 -19.60 87.18 13.73
CA ILE A 456 -19.70 85.71 13.71
C ILE A 456 -18.41 85.06 14.26
N SER A 457 -17.24 85.58 13.87
CA SER A 457 -15.94 85.10 14.36
C SER A 457 -15.81 85.26 15.88
N GLU A 458 -16.09 86.45 16.41
CA GLU A 458 -15.93 86.75 17.83
C GLU A 458 -16.96 86.03 18.71
N VAL A 459 -18.21 85.93 18.24
CA VAL A 459 -19.27 85.23 18.98
C VAL A 459 -19.02 83.72 19.03
N ARG A 460 -18.58 83.10 17.93
CA ARG A 460 -18.24 81.66 17.91
C ARG A 460 -17.10 81.32 18.86
N LYS A 461 -16.08 82.17 18.95
CA LYS A 461 -14.96 81.98 19.92
C LYS A 461 -15.44 81.99 21.37
N ARG A 462 -16.48 82.77 21.66
CA ARG A 462 -17.04 82.95 23.01
C ARG A 462 -18.22 82.03 23.31
N GLY A 463 -18.69 81.26 22.33
CA GLY A 463 -19.83 80.36 22.47
C GLY A 463 -21.17 81.06 22.71
N ILE A 464 -21.30 82.35 22.39
CA ILE A 464 -22.55 83.09 22.60
C ILE A 464 -23.57 82.68 21.51
N PRO A 465 -24.83 82.37 21.86
CA PRO A 465 -25.84 82.05 20.85
C PRO A 465 -26.17 83.23 19.92
N ILE A 466 -26.49 82.92 18.66
CA ILE A 466 -26.78 83.91 17.61
C ILE A 466 -28.16 83.67 17.01
N SER A 467 -28.90 84.74 16.75
CA SER A 467 -30.16 84.70 15.99
C SER A 467 -30.29 85.88 15.03
N TYR A 468 -31.24 85.79 14.10
CA TYR A 468 -31.42 86.77 13.04
C TYR A 468 -32.73 87.53 13.17
N VAL A 469 -32.68 88.85 12.98
CA VAL A 469 -33.84 89.74 12.93
C VAL A 469 -33.94 90.31 11.53
N SER A 470 -35.14 90.31 10.97
CA SER A 470 -35.38 90.69 9.57
C SER A 470 -36.43 91.81 9.42
N LYS A 471 -37.21 92.10 10.46
CA LYS A 471 -38.33 93.07 10.36
C LYS A 471 -37.90 94.47 10.77
N VAL A 472 -38.26 95.45 9.94
CA VAL A 472 -38.05 96.89 10.23
C VAL A 472 -39.15 97.44 11.14
N ASN A 473 -40.35 96.84 11.11
CA ASN A 473 -41.43 97.20 12.04
C ASN A 473 -41.02 96.79 13.47
N GLU A 474 -41.11 97.74 14.39
CA GLU A 474 -40.61 97.62 15.76
C GLU A 474 -41.28 96.48 16.54
N ASP A 475 -42.61 96.39 16.51
CA ASP A 475 -43.35 95.38 17.27
C ASP A 475 -43.10 93.97 16.70
N LEU A 476 -42.97 93.85 15.38
CA LEU A 476 -42.61 92.59 14.73
C LEU A 476 -41.15 92.19 15.02
N ALA A 477 -40.23 93.14 15.07
CA ALA A 477 -38.82 92.89 15.39
C ALA A 477 -38.65 92.45 16.85
N VAL A 478 -39.33 93.10 17.78
CA VAL A 478 -39.38 92.69 19.19
C VAL A 478 -39.98 91.31 19.33
N LYS A 479 -40.99 90.96 18.53
CA LYS A 479 -41.56 89.62 18.49
C LYS A 479 -40.57 88.57 17.98
N GLU A 480 -39.78 88.86 16.94
CA GLU A 480 -38.70 87.97 16.46
C GLU A 480 -37.65 87.74 17.55
N ILE A 481 -37.22 88.81 18.24
CA ILE A 481 -36.25 88.74 19.35
C ILE A 481 -36.80 87.87 20.49
N LYS A 482 -38.06 88.12 20.89
CA LYS A 482 -38.73 87.35 21.93
C LYS A 482 -38.80 85.87 21.58
N ASN A 483 -39.28 85.54 20.38
CA ASN A 483 -39.42 84.15 19.94
C ASN A 483 -38.08 83.40 19.96
N ALA A 484 -36.99 84.05 19.53
CA ALA A 484 -35.66 83.47 19.50
C ALA A 484 -35.06 83.20 20.90
N LEU A 485 -35.49 83.93 21.93
CA LEU A 485 -35.06 83.72 23.33
C LEU A 485 -35.94 82.71 24.09
N THR A 486 -37.11 82.36 23.56
CA THR A 486 -38.00 81.30 24.10
C THR A 486 -37.77 79.91 23.50
N GLY A 487 -36.75 79.77 22.65
CA GLY A 487 -36.39 78.49 22.02
C GLY A 487 -36.01 77.42 23.03
#